data_AF-A0A7Z9GZ24-F1
#
_entry.id   AF-A0A7Z9GZ24-F1
#
_cell.length_a   1.000
_cell.length_b   1.000
_cell.length_c   1.000
_cell.angle_alpha   90.00
_cell.angle_beta   90.00
_cell.angle_gamma   90.00
#
_symmetry.space_group_name_H-M   'P 1'
#
loop_
_entity.id
_entity.type
_entity.pdbx_description
1 polymer ?
#
loop_
_entity_poly.entity_id
_entity_poly.type
_entity_poly.pdbx_seq_one_letter_code
_entity_poly.pdbx_strand_id
1 'polypeptide(L)'
;MPRFNMSEREATQLVNYFAARDNADFPYSFVQRRRTAHLDAEDEAYRKLLRDQKHAEDPQAGRRFADAMKVIVDKDNCVSCHIVGDYVPKRPDPAPNLAQVYRRLRPDYVRNWVAKPKAVLPYTNMPIVFKSDPKDERFGGGVKQELYHGKRVEQLDAVVDLLMNYDIYVKQRANIRSLVKTAPEATEPDDEAEDAPGSGSGN
;
A
#
# COMPACT_ATOMS: atom_id res chain seq x y z
N MET A 1 22.45 -12.80 -7.00
CA MET A 1 22.37 -12.34 -8.40
C MET A 1 23.78 -12.17 -8.92
N PRO A 2 24.04 -12.43 -10.21
CA PRO A 2 25.33 -12.16 -10.83
C PRO A 2 25.72 -10.69 -10.64
N ARG A 3 27.02 -10.42 -10.48
CA ARG A 3 27.54 -9.04 -10.56
C ARG A 3 27.84 -8.75 -12.03
N PHE A 4 27.15 -7.77 -12.58
CA PHE A 4 27.46 -7.26 -13.90
C PHE A 4 28.47 -6.12 -13.73
N ASN A 5 29.67 -6.25 -14.29
CA ASN A 5 30.71 -5.22 -14.27
C ASN A 5 30.37 -4.11 -15.28
N MET A 6 29.30 -3.37 -15.03
CA MET A 6 28.84 -2.27 -15.87
C MET A 6 28.84 -0.96 -15.10
N SER A 7 29.20 0.13 -15.79
CA SER A 7 29.03 1.48 -15.26
C SER A 7 27.55 1.87 -15.20
N GLU A 8 27.21 2.86 -14.38
CA GLU A 8 25.84 3.40 -14.33
C GLU A 8 25.36 3.91 -15.69
N ARG A 9 26.28 4.44 -16.50
CA ARG A 9 25.98 4.91 -17.86
C ARG A 9 25.60 3.76 -18.79
N GLU A 10 26.37 2.68 -18.79
CA GLU A 10 26.09 1.49 -19.61
C GLU A 10 24.79 0.80 -19.17
N ALA A 11 24.57 0.68 -17.86
CA ALA A 11 23.31 0.19 -17.31
C ALA A 11 22.13 1.05 -17.80
N THR A 12 22.26 2.37 -17.71
CA THR A 12 21.25 3.32 -18.19
C THR A 12 20.99 3.17 -19.70
N GLN A 13 22.04 3.05 -20.51
CA GLN A 13 21.91 2.85 -21.95
C GLN A 13 21.19 1.55 -22.31
N LEU A 14 21.49 0.45 -21.61
CA LEU A 14 20.81 -0.83 -21.79
C LEU A 14 19.33 -0.72 -21.43
N VAL A 15 19.01 -0.09 -20.30
CA VAL A 15 17.61 0.15 -19.92
C VAL A 15 16.91 1.02 -20.98
N ASN A 16 17.59 2.04 -21.53
CA ASN A 16 17.04 2.90 -22.59
C ASN A 16 16.70 2.12 -23.84
N TYR A 17 17.60 1.23 -24.25
CA TYR A 17 17.41 0.39 -25.40
C TYR A 17 16.17 -0.52 -25.26
N PHE A 18 16.04 -1.23 -24.14
CA PHE A 18 14.90 -2.12 -23.91
C PHE A 18 13.57 -1.36 -23.80
N ALA A 19 13.56 -0.21 -23.11
CA ALA A 19 12.37 0.63 -23.00
C ALA A 19 11.89 1.10 -24.39
N ALA A 20 12.80 1.58 -25.23
CA ALA A 20 12.47 1.99 -26.60
C ALA A 20 11.98 0.82 -27.46
N ARG A 21 12.62 -0.35 -27.34
CA ARG A 21 12.25 -1.57 -28.07
C ARG A 21 10.85 -2.06 -27.71
N ASP A 22 10.50 -2.01 -26.42
CA ASP A 22 9.22 -2.51 -25.91
C ASP A 22 8.13 -1.43 -25.89
N ASN A 23 8.42 -0.23 -26.43
CA ASN A 23 7.55 0.95 -26.39
C ASN A 23 7.02 1.24 -24.97
N ALA A 24 7.90 1.10 -23.98
CA ALA A 24 7.57 1.24 -22.56
C ALA A 24 8.00 2.61 -22.03
N ASP A 25 7.10 3.29 -21.31
CA ASP A 25 7.42 4.54 -20.62
C ASP A 25 8.47 4.33 -19.51
N PHE A 26 9.40 5.28 -19.42
CA PHE A 26 10.62 5.19 -18.61
C PHE A 26 10.43 5.50 -17.10
N PRO A 27 11.45 5.44 -16.21
CA PRO A 27 11.27 5.03 -14.82
C PRO A 27 10.73 6.16 -13.92
N TYR A 28 10.56 7.35 -14.48
CA TYR A 28 9.89 8.51 -13.92
C TYR A 28 8.42 8.55 -14.33
N SER A 29 7.93 7.53 -15.04
CA SER A 29 6.52 7.38 -15.36
C SER A 29 5.72 7.45 -14.07
N PHE A 30 4.85 8.45 -14.05
CA PHE A 30 4.00 8.79 -12.94
C PHE A 30 3.09 7.59 -12.65
N VAL A 31 3.41 6.84 -11.60
CA VAL A 31 2.65 5.64 -11.24
C VAL A 31 1.31 6.07 -10.68
N GLN A 32 0.28 6.09 -11.52
CA GLN A 32 -1.08 6.48 -11.15
C GLN A 32 -1.57 5.73 -9.90
N ARG A 33 -1.23 4.44 -9.80
CA ARG A 33 -1.59 3.53 -8.70
C ARG A 33 -0.97 3.87 -7.34
N ARG A 34 0.04 4.74 -7.30
CA ARG A 34 0.70 5.21 -6.08
C ARG A 34 0.29 6.64 -5.71
N ARG A 35 -0.59 7.28 -6.49
CA ARG A 35 -1.09 8.62 -6.17
C ARG A 35 -2.12 8.55 -5.05
N THR A 36 -2.01 9.49 -4.12
CA THR A 36 -2.99 9.67 -3.05
C THR A 36 -4.42 9.78 -3.61
N ALA A 37 -4.64 10.61 -4.63
CA ALA A 37 -5.96 10.76 -5.26
C ALA A 37 -6.56 9.45 -5.82
N HIS A 38 -5.72 8.54 -6.35
CA HIS A 38 -6.20 7.24 -6.80
C HIS A 38 -6.55 6.35 -5.60
N LEU A 39 -5.68 6.30 -4.59
CA LEU A 39 -5.90 5.50 -3.39
C LEU A 39 -7.15 5.95 -2.62
N ASP A 40 -7.36 7.26 -2.51
CA ASP A 40 -8.53 7.85 -1.85
C ASP A 40 -9.82 7.53 -2.61
N ALA A 41 -9.80 7.66 -3.94
CA ALA A 41 -10.95 7.33 -4.78
C ALA A 41 -11.31 5.83 -4.70
N GLU A 42 -10.31 4.94 -4.72
CA GLU A 42 -10.50 3.51 -4.58
C GLU A 42 -11.02 3.13 -3.18
N ASP A 43 -10.49 3.74 -2.12
CA ASP A 43 -10.96 3.52 -0.75
C ASP A 43 -12.41 4.03 -0.57
N GLU A 44 -12.73 5.21 -1.11
CA GLU A 44 -14.09 5.75 -1.10
C GLU A 44 -15.09 4.85 -1.83
N ALA A 45 -14.72 4.38 -3.03
CA ALA A 45 -15.54 3.45 -3.80
C ALA A 45 -15.78 2.14 -3.03
N TYR A 46 -14.74 1.60 -2.38
CA TYR A 46 -14.87 0.40 -1.55
C TYR A 46 -15.74 0.63 -0.31
N ARG A 47 -15.60 1.77 0.36
CA ARG A 47 -16.45 2.12 1.52
C ARG A 47 -17.91 2.25 1.10
N LYS A 48 -18.19 2.82 -0.08
CA LYS A 48 -19.54 2.88 -0.64
C LYS A 48 -20.10 1.47 -0.89
N LEU A 49 -19.31 0.58 -1.50
CA LEU A 49 -19.68 -0.82 -1.71
C LEU A 49 -20.10 -1.51 -0.40
N LEU A 50 -19.30 -1.34 0.67
CA LEU A 50 -19.58 -1.94 1.97
C LEU A 50 -20.88 -1.40 2.60
N ARG A 51 -21.18 -0.11 2.43
CA ARG A 51 -22.46 0.48 2.88
C ARG A 51 -23.63 -0.06 2.09
N ASP A 52 -23.54 -0.05 0.76
CA ASP A 52 -24.61 -0.50 -0.14
C ASP A 52 -24.97 -1.98 0.10
N GLN A 53 -23.97 -2.80 0.45
CA GLN A 53 -24.13 -4.21 0.77
C GLN A 53 -24.42 -4.49 2.25
N LYS A 54 -24.56 -3.45 3.08
CA LYS A 54 -24.80 -3.54 4.53
C LYS A 54 -23.76 -4.37 5.29
N HIS A 55 -22.53 -4.37 4.82
CA HIS A 55 -21.40 -5.03 5.49
C HIS A 55 -20.73 -4.13 6.54
N ALA A 56 -20.90 -2.81 6.43
CA ALA A 56 -20.52 -1.85 7.46
C ALA A 56 -21.30 -0.53 7.27
N GLU A 57 -21.87 0.00 8.35
CA GLU A 57 -22.66 1.24 8.32
C GLU A 57 -21.78 2.48 8.14
N ASP A 58 -20.66 2.56 8.88
CA ASP A 58 -19.64 3.61 8.72
C ASP A 58 -18.23 3.00 8.64
N PRO A 59 -17.81 2.51 7.46
CA PRO A 59 -16.45 2.04 7.28
C PRO A 59 -15.49 3.23 7.30
N GLN A 60 -14.44 3.15 8.11
CA GLN A 60 -13.40 4.18 8.24
C GLN A 60 -12.56 4.33 6.97
N ALA A 61 -11.85 5.46 6.83
CA ALA A 61 -10.85 5.65 5.78
C ALA A 61 -9.70 4.63 5.91
N GLY A 62 -9.17 4.16 4.78
CA GLY A 62 -8.12 3.14 4.72
C GLY A 62 -8.65 1.71 4.95
N ARG A 63 -9.98 1.53 4.99
CA ARG A 63 -10.62 0.22 5.16
C ARG A 63 -10.26 -0.73 4.02
N ARG A 64 -10.11 -0.23 2.79
CA ARG A 64 -9.72 -1.03 1.63
C ARG A 64 -8.39 -1.74 1.84
N PHE A 65 -7.38 -1.02 2.33
CA PHE A 65 -6.10 -1.62 2.64
C PHE A 65 -6.14 -2.51 3.88
N ALA A 66 -6.96 -2.18 4.88
CA ALA A 66 -7.13 -3.06 6.03
C ALA A 66 -7.67 -4.44 5.62
N ASP A 67 -8.66 -4.48 4.74
CA ASP A 67 -9.22 -5.73 4.22
C ASP A 67 -8.26 -6.42 3.23
N ALA A 68 -7.55 -5.68 2.37
CA ALA A 68 -6.51 -6.26 1.52
C ALA A 68 -5.38 -6.90 2.36
N MET A 69 -5.05 -6.34 3.52
CA MET A 69 -4.08 -6.95 4.43
C MET A 69 -4.60 -8.27 5.02
N LYS A 70 -5.90 -8.39 5.30
CA LYS A 70 -6.50 -9.68 5.71
C LYS A 70 -6.26 -10.76 4.66
N VAL A 71 -6.35 -10.42 3.37
CA VAL A 71 -6.01 -11.34 2.28
C VAL A 71 -4.55 -11.76 2.35
N ILE A 72 -3.62 -10.82 2.58
CA ILE A 72 -2.19 -11.12 2.68
C ILE A 72 -1.90 -12.06 3.86
N VAL A 73 -2.47 -11.79 5.04
CA VAL A 73 -2.18 -12.51 6.29
C VAL A 73 -3.06 -13.75 6.53
N ASP A 74 -3.99 -14.06 5.63
CA ASP A 74 -4.76 -15.29 5.72
C ASP A 74 -3.85 -16.50 5.42
N LYS A 75 -3.96 -17.53 6.26
CA LYS A 75 -3.09 -18.72 6.22
C LYS A 75 -3.20 -19.52 4.93
N ASP A 76 -4.28 -19.35 4.16
CA ASP A 76 -4.49 -20.05 2.88
C ASP A 76 -3.95 -19.23 1.68
N ASN A 77 -3.44 -18.01 1.93
CA ASN A 77 -3.02 -17.06 0.91
C ASN A 77 -1.51 -16.73 1.01
N CYS A 78 -1.13 -15.45 1.04
CA CYS A 78 0.22 -14.97 0.76
C CYS A 78 1.21 -15.30 1.89
N VAL A 79 0.82 -15.06 3.14
CA VAL A 79 1.67 -15.24 4.34
C VAL A 79 2.03 -16.70 4.60
N SER A 80 1.28 -17.63 4.02
CA SER A 80 1.64 -19.05 4.06
C SER A 80 3.04 -19.27 3.49
N CYS A 81 3.40 -18.50 2.46
CA CYS A 81 4.64 -18.61 1.70
C CYS A 81 5.62 -17.48 1.87
N HIS A 82 5.13 -16.25 1.94
CA HIS A 82 5.97 -15.07 1.92
C HIS A 82 6.29 -14.57 3.32
N ILE A 83 7.50 -14.01 3.45
CA ILE A 83 7.82 -13.11 4.57
C ILE A 83 6.94 -11.85 4.44
N VAL A 84 6.37 -11.39 5.55
CA VAL A 84 5.53 -10.17 5.60
C VAL A 84 6.05 -9.29 6.72
N GLY A 85 6.81 -8.25 6.35
CA GLY A 85 7.43 -7.39 7.35
C GLY A 85 8.48 -8.17 8.16
N ASP A 86 8.22 -8.32 9.45
CA ASP A 86 9.00 -9.09 10.43
C ASP A 86 8.54 -10.55 10.58
N TYR A 87 7.37 -10.91 10.05
CA TYR A 87 6.88 -12.28 10.09
C TYR A 87 7.57 -13.17 9.03
N VAL A 88 8.14 -14.28 9.48
CA VAL A 88 8.74 -15.32 8.63
C VAL A 88 7.92 -16.61 8.73
N PRO A 89 7.39 -17.16 7.62
CA PRO A 89 6.64 -18.41 7.67
C PRO A 89 7.54 -19.60 8.00
N LYS A 90 7.01 -20.58 8.75
CA LYS A 90 7.70 -21.83 9.09
C LYS A 90 7.79 -22.76 7.88
N ARG A 91 8.80 -22.55 7.03
CA ARG A 91 9.10 -23.36 5.84
C ARG A 91 10.59 -23.31 5.51
N PRO A 92 11.16 -24.36 4.89
CA PRO A 92 12.59 -24.41 4.56
C PRO A 92 13.03 -23.24 3.66
N ASP A 93 12.23 -22.95 2.63
CA ASP A 93 12.52 -21.91 1.63
C ASP A 93 11.36 -20.90 1.57
N PRO A 94 11.35 -19.86 2.42
CA PRO A 94 10.33 -18.83 2.39
C PRO A 94 10.44 -17.97 1.12
N ALA A 95 9.29 -17.60 0.58
CA ALA A 95 9.21 -16.70 -0.57
C ALA A 95 9.60 -15.26 -0.16
N PRO A 96 10.03 -14.42 -1.12
CA PRO A 96 10.58 -13.09 -0.83
C PRO A 96 9.66 -12.18 0.01
N ASN A 97 10.24 -11.25 0.76
CA ASN A 97 9.49 -10.35 1.64
C ASN A 97 8.57 -9.40 0.86
N LEU A 98 7.26 -9.51 1.11
CA LEU A 98 6.24 -8.68 0.47
C LEU A 98 6.34 -7.20 0.86
N ALA A 99 6.90 -6.90 2.02
CA ALA A 99 7.15 -5.53 2.45
C ALA A 99 8.19 -4.80 1.59
N GLN A 100 8.88 -5.49 0.67
CA GLN A 100 9.86 -4.88 -0.24
C GLN A 100 9.34 -4.70 -1.69
N VAL A 101 8.11 -5.13 -1.98
CA VAL A 101 7.56 -5.13 -3.34
C VAL A 101 7.56 -3.73 -3.95
N TYR A 102 7.02 -2.74 -3.22
CA TYR A 102 6.92 -1.35 -3.68
C TYR A 102 8.25 -0.70 -4.09
N ARG A 103 9.38 -1.20 -3.57
CA ARG A 103 10.72 -0.68 -3.89
C ARG A 103 11.38 -1.38 -5.08
N ARG A 104 10.94 -2.60 -5.40
CA ARG A 104 11.68 -3.51 -6.28
C ARG A 104 10.97 -3.79 -7.59
N LEU A 105 9.64 -3.71 -7.60
CA LEU A 105 8.82 -4.18 -8.72
C LEU A 105 7.93 -3.06 -9.25
N ARG A 106 7.62 -3.12 -10.56
CA ARG A 106 6.66 -2.23 -11.21
C ARG A 106 5.23 -2.69 -10.93
N PRO A 107 4.26 -1.79 -10.73
CA PRO A 107 2.87 -2.16 -10.42
C PRO A 107 2.25 -3.12 -11.44
N ASP A 108 2.41 -2.86 -12.74
CA ASP A 108 1.82 -3.70 -13.78
C ASP A 108 2.45 -5.09 -13.82
N TYR A 109 3.76 -5.17 -13.56
CA TYR A 109 4.43 -6.46 -13.40
C TYR A 109 3.86 -7.23 -12.20
N VAL A 110 3.72 -6.57 -11.05
CA VAL A 110 3.14 -7.20 -9.84
C VAL A 110 1.71 -7.66 -10.12
N ARG A 111 0.88 -6.81 -10.74
CA ARG A 111 -0.50 -7.15 -11.09
C ARG A 111 -0.59 -8.37 -12.00
N ASN A 112 0.20 -8.40 -13.07
CA ASN A 112 0.22 -9.52 -14.02
C ASN A 112 0.74 -10.80 -13.38
N TRP A 113 1.80 -10.68 -12.57
CA TRP A 113 2.39 -11.78 -11.82
C TRP A 113 1.39 -12.39 -10.84
N VAL A 114 0.74 -11.58 -10.00
CA VAL A 114 -0.24 -12.06 -9.01
C VAL A 114 -1.49 -12.63 -9.68
N ALA A 115 -1.92 -12.08 -10.81
CA ALA A 115 -3.07 -12.57 -11.56
C ALA A 115 -2.82 -13.95 -12.19
N LYS A 116 -1.65 -14.14 -12.82
CA LYS A 116 -1.31 -15.37 -13.56
C LYS A 116 0.19 -15.70 -13.44
N PRO A 117 0.67 -16.20 -12.29
CA PRO A 117 2.11 -16.38 -12.04
C PRO A 117 2.81 -17.23 -13.09
N LYS A 118 2.21 -18.37 -13.47
CA LYS A 118 2.77 -19.30 -14.46
C LYS A 118 2.82 -18.74 -15.89
N ALA A 119 2.03 -17.71 -16.20
CA ALA A 119 2.12 -17.02 -17.50
C ALA A 119 3.36 -16.12 -17.58
N VAL A 120 3.87 -15.66 -16.43
CA VAL A 120 5.08 -14.82 -16.35
C VAL A 120 6.33 -15.66 -16.08
N LEU A 121 6.25 -16.67 -15.20
CA LEU A 121 7.31 -17.65 -14.97
C LEU A 121 6.71 -19.06 -14.88
N PRO A 122 6.83 -19.90 -15.92
CA PRO A 122 6.20 -21.23 -15.97
C PRO A 122 6.56 -22.15 -14.79
N TYR A 123 7.79 -22.04 -14.29
CA TYR A 123 8.32 -22.89 -13.21
C TYR A 123 8.08 -22.34 -11.81
N THR A 124 7.30 -21.26 -11.66
CA THR A 124 7.00 -20.71 -10.34
C THR A 124 6.11 -21.65 -9.53
N ASN A 125 6.43 -21.80 -8.25
CA ASN A 125 5.56 -22.46 -7.27
C ASN A 125 4.45 -21.53 -6.76
N MET A 126 4.41 -20.27 -7.17
CA MET A 126 3.37 -19.34 -6.74
C MET A 126 2.00 -19.76 -7.30
N PRO A 127 1.02 -20.02 -6.42
CA PRO A 127 -0.31 -20.42 -6.85
C PRO A 127 -1.10 -19.22 -7.39
N ILE A 128 -2.18 -19.52 -8.14
CA ILE A 128 -3.20 -18.52 -8.47
C ILE A 128 -4.05 -18.32 -7.21
N VAL A 129 -3.84 -17.20 -6.50
CA VAL A 129 -4.60 -16.83 -5.29
C VAL A 129 -6.01 -16.40 -5.67
N PHE A 130 -6.14 -15.50 -6.65
CA PHE A 130 -7.42 -14.99 -7.14
C PHE A 130 -7.97 -15.88 -8.27
N LYS A 131 -8.45 -17.07 -7.92
CA LYS A 131 -8.97 -18.05 -8.89
C LYS A 131 -10.23 -17.55 -9.55
N SER A 132 -10.32 -17.69 -10.88
CA SER A 132 -11.56 -17.42 -11.60
C SER A 132 -12.55 -18.55 -11.36
N ASP A 133 -13.81 -18.19 -11.13
CA ASP A 133 -14.92 -19.14 -11.12
C ASP A 133 -16.03 -18.62 -12.05
N PRO A 134 -16.20 -19.22 -13.24
CA PRO A 134 -17.25 -18.82 -14.17
C PRO A 134 -18.67 -19.07 -13.66
N LYS A 135 -18.84 -19.94 -12.66
CA LYS A 135 -20.16 -20.23 -12.05
C LYS A 135 -20.55 -19.19 -11.01
N ASP A 136 -19.59 -18.43 -10.51
CA ASP A 136 -19.83 -17.30 -9.62
C ASP A 136 -20.15 -16.06 -10.45
N GLU A 137 -21.42 -15.91 -10.81
CA GLU A 137 -21.90 -14.75 -11.58
C GLU A 137 -21.78 -13.43 -10.80
N ARG A 138 -21.68 -13.49 -9.47
CA ARG A 138 -21.67 -12.31 -8.61
C ARG A 138 -20.28 -11.68 -8.49
N PHE A 139 -19.26 -12.50 -8.24
CA PHE A 139 -17.89 -12.01 -7.99
C PHE A 139 -16.86 -12.53 -8.98
N GLY A 140 -17.19 -13.54 -9.78
CA GLY A 140 -16.29 -14.17 -10.75
C GLY A 140 -15.15 -14.95 -10.11
N GLY A 141 -15.35 -15.44 -8.88
CA GLY A 141 -14.35 -16.11 -8.04
C GLY A 141 -13.58 -15.15 -7.13
N GLY A 142 -12.32 -15.49 -6.87
CA GLY A 142 -11.42 -14.73 -6.00
C GLY A 142 -11.13 -15.40 -4.65
N VAL A 143 -10.87 -14.58 -3.64
CA VAL A 143 -10.70 -15.02 -2.25
C VAL A 143 -12.02 -14.90 -1.48
N LYS A 144 -12.04 -15.49 -0.29
CA LYS A 144 -13.14 -15.41 0.69
C LYS A 144 -13.61 -13.95 0.86
N GLN A 145 -14.91 -13.71 0.72
CA GLN A 145 -15.49 -12.37 0.80
C GLN A 145 -15.32 -11.74 2.19
N GLU A 146 -15.20 -12.57 3.23
CA GLU A 146 -14.93 -12.15 4.61
C GLU A 146 -13.55 -11.49 4.77
N LEU A 147 -12.61 -11.81 3.86
CA LEU A 147 -11.30 -11.17 3.82
C LEU A 147 -11.37 -9.83 3.09
N TYR A 148 -12.02 -9.81 1.91
CA TYR A 148 -12.23 -8.62 1.10
C TYR A 148 -13.49 -8.76 0.24
N HIS A 149 -14.41 -7.79 0.36
CA HIS A 149 -15.68 -7.81 -0.36
C HIS A 149 -15.53 -7.29 -1.79
N GLY A 150 -16.17 -7.93 -2.76
CA GLY A 150 -16.17 -7.48 -4.15
C GLY A 150 -15.66 -8.52 -5.12
N LYS A 151 -15.55 -8.09 -6.38
CA LYS A 151 -15.19 -8.96 -7.50
C LYS A 151 -13.73 -9.38 -7.40
N ARG A 152 -13.42 -10.53 -8.00
CA ARG A 152 -12.06 -11.06 -8.10
C ARG A 152 -11.01 -10.05 -8.56
N VAL A 153 -11.36 -9.21 -9.54
CA VAL A 153 -10.44 -8.19 -10.08
C VAL A 153 -10.21 -7.08 -9.06
N GLU A 154 -11.25 -6.65 -8.34
CA GLU A 154 -11.15 -5.63 -7.29
C GLU A 154 -10.31 -6.13 -6.11
N GLN A 155 -10.48 -7.39 -5.71
CA GLN A 155 -9.64 -8.05 -4.69
C GLN A 155 -8.16 -8.10 -5.09
N LEU A 156 -7.88 -8.49 -6.34
CA LEU A 156 -6.53 -8.49 -6.90
C LEU A 156 -5.93 -7.08 -6.89
N ASP A 157 -6.68 -6.10 -7.40
CA ASP A 157 -6.24 -4.72 -7.50
C ASP A 157 -5.96 -4.13 -6.12
N ALA A 158 -6.79 -4.39 -5.12
CA ALA A 158 -6.57 -3.93 -3.75
C ALA A 158 -5.31 -4.52 -3.09
N VAL A 159 -5.03 -5.80 -3.31
CA VAL A 159 -3.79 -6.43 -2.82
C VAL A 159 -2.56 -5.86 -3.53
N VAL A 160 -2.63 -5.65 -4.84
CA VAL A 160 -1.54 -5.02 -5.60
C VAL A 160 -1.29 -3.59 -5.10
N ASP A 161 -2.34 -2.80 -4.89
CA ASP A 161 -2.22 -1.43 -4.38
C ASP A 161 -1.58 -1.40 -2.99
N LEU A 162 -2.00 -2.32 -2.11
CA LEU A 162 -1.40 -2.45 -0.79
C LEU A 162 0.09 -2.81 -0.90
N LEU A 163 0.47 -3.78 -1.74
CA LEU A 163 1.87 -4.16 -1.93
C LEU A 163 2.72 -3.03 -2.51
N MET A 164 2.14 -2.19 -3.37
CA MET A 164 2.80 -1.03 -3.97
C MET A 164 2.84 0.20 -3.06
N ASN A 165 2.08 0.20 -1.96
CA ASN A 165 1.99 1.29 -0.99
C ASN A 165 2.17 0.80 0.46
N TYR A 166 2.91 -0.30 0.64
CA TYR A 166 3.08 -0.97 1.93
C TYR A 166 3.72 -0.05 2.98
N ASP A 167 4.66 0.81 2.57
CA ASP A 167 5.30 1.75 3.49
C ASP A 167 4.32 2.80 4.03
N ILE A 168 3.43 3.31 3.18
CA ILE A 168 2.37 4.24 3.58
C ILE A 168 1.43 3.54 4.57
N TYR A 169 1.00 2.32 4.25
CA TYR A 169 0.12 1.52 5.09
C TYR A 169 0.67 1.28 6.51
N VAL A 170 1.95 0.97 6.63
CA VAL A 170 2.60 0.73 7.93
C VAL A 170 2.82 2.05 8.69
N LYS A 171 3.30 3.10 8.01
CA LYS A 171 3.52 4.42 8.64
C LYS A 171 2.24 5.01 9.24
N GLN A 172 1.10 4.83 8.58
CA GLN A 172 -0.20 5.30 9.09
C GLN A 172 -0.61 4.61 10.40
N ARG A 173 -0.15 3.37 10.64
CA ARG A 173 -0.41 2.62 11.88
C ARG A 173 0.62 2.91 12.96
N ALA A 174 1.86 3.21 12.57
CA ALA A 174 2.91 3.67 13.46
C ALA A 174 2.87 5.21 13.64
N ASN A 175 1.69 5.74 13.99
CA ASN A 175 1.45 7.19 14.05
C ASN A 175 2.39 7.85 15.08
N ILE A 176 3.35 8.66 14.60
CA ILE A 176 4.31 9.36 15.47
C ILE A 176 3.65 10.55 16.18
N ARG A 177 2.60 11.15 15.63
CA ARG A 177 1.88 12.28 16.26
C ARG A 177 1.31 11.89 17.62
N SER A 178 0.90 10.63 17.81
CA SER A 178 0.46 10.15 19.13
C SER A 178 1.60 9.95 20.13
N LEU A 179 2.85 9.91 19.67
CA LEU A 179 4.06 9.78 20.51
C LEU A 179 4.69 11.14 20.84
N VAL A 180 4.38 12.18 20.07
CA VAL A 180 4.79 13.55 20.37
C VAL A 180 3.85 14.12 21.43
N LYS A 181 4.30 14.17 22.69
CA LYS A 181 3.67 15.04 23.70
C LYS A 181 3.79 16.47 23.20
N THR A 182 2.67 17.11 22.91
CA THR A 182 2.64 18.56 22.63
C THR A 182 3.30 19.27 23.80
N ALA A 183 4.38 20.01 23.55
CA ALA A 183 4.83 21.03 24.48
C ALA A 183 3.65 22.02 24.68
N PRO A 184 3.41 22.52 25.90
CA PRO A 184 2.35 23.49 26.10
C PRO A 184 2.60 24.67 25.16
N GLU A 185 1.54 25.06 24.48
CA GLU A 185 1.47 26.23 23.61
C GLU A 185 2.15 27.39 24.35
N ALA A 186 3.16 28.00 23.72
CA ALA A 186 3.81 29.16 24.30
C ALA A 186 2.73 30.21 24.52
N THR A 187 2.44 30.50 25.78
CA THR A 187 1.58 31.60 26.19
C THR A 187 2.07 32.84 25.48
N GLU A 188 1.22 33.44 24.64
CA GLU A 188 1.43 34.80 24.16
C GLU A 188 1.69 35.69 25.38
N PRO A 189 2.66 36.63 25.32
CA PRO A 189 2.88 37.53 26.43
C PRO A 189 1.64 38.40 26.60
N ASP A 190 1.08 38.38 27.82
CA ASP A 190 0.05 39.30 28.26
C ASP A 190 0.57 40.74 28.12
N ASP A 191 0.11 41.45 27.10
CA ASP A 191 0.26 42.91 26.96
C ASP A 191 -0.73 43.60 27.90
N GLU A 192 -0.57 43.48 29.22
CA GLU A 192 -1.30 44.29 30.19
C GLU A 192 -0.46 44.52 31.47
N ALA A 193 0.20 45.68 31.56
CA ALA A 193 0.15 46.59 32.72
C ALA A 193 1.30 47.63 32.70
N GLU A 194 1.01 48.85 32.24
CA GLU A 194 1.55 50.06 32.86
C GLU A 194 0.40 51.07 33.03
N ASP A 195 -0.39 50.88 34.09
CA ASP A 195 -1.21 51.94 34.66
C ASP A 195 -0.54 52.37 35.98
N ALA A 196 0.10 53.53 35.97
CA ALA A 196 0.85 54.07 37.09
C ALA A 196 -0.06 54.92 37.99
N PRO A 197 -0.15 54.68 39.31
CA PRO A 197 -0.87 55.57 40.20
C PRO A 197 0.04 56.72 40.64
N GLY A 198 -0.51 57.93 40.58
CA GLY A 198 0.12 59.14 41.08
C GLY A 198 0.33 59.15 42.61
N SER A 199 1.45 59.73 43.00
CA SER A 199 1.71 60.36 44.30
C SER A 199 2.80 61.41 44.03
N GLY A 200 2.89 62.59 44.60
CA GLY A 200 2.19 63.29 45.67
C GLY A 200 3.01 64.57 45.89
N SER A 201 2.34 65.67 46.20
CA SER A 201 2.91 67.00 46.38
C SER A 201 4.07 67.06 47.37
N GLY A 202 5.08 67.89 47.08
CA GLY A 202 6.15 68.22 48.02
C GLY A 202 7.20 69.19 47.46
N ASN A 203 6.82 70.44 47.18
CA ASN A 203 7.32 71.70 47.78
C ASN A 203 6.86 72.90 46.95
#